data_AF-A0A7V9GWD5-F1
#
_entry.id   AF-A0A7V9GWD5-F1
#
_cell.length_a   1.000
_cell.length_b   1.000
_cell.length_c   1.000
_cell.angle_alpha   90.00
_cell.angle_beta   90.00
_cell.angle_gamma   90.00
#
_symmetry.space_group_name_H-M   'P 1'
#
loop_
_entity.id
_entity.type
_entity.pdbx_description
1 polymer ?
#
loop_
_entity_poly.entity_id
_entity_poly.type
_entity_poly.pdbx_seq_one_letter_code
_entity_poly.pdbx_strand_id
1 'polypeptide(L)'
;MRGWWEQTRPVPPLKAAALARRWAELPESARTPEQLVGRHAVGCEGTHGVFPRCNLTCSPCYHSMDANKVRVDGAHTVREVEQQMDFLEQARGPYAHAQLIGGEVSLLDPDAHA
;
A
#
# COMPACT_ATOMS: atom_id res chain seq x y z
N MET A 1 18.26 11.97 23.96
CA MET A 1 16.80 12.27 24.09
C MET A 1 16.35 12.88 22.77
N ARG A 2 15.60 12.14 21.94
CA ARG A 2 14.87 12.76 20.82
C ARG A 2 13.85 13.70 21.46
N GLY A 3 14.00 15.00 21.22
CA GLY A 3 13.24 16.04 21.92
C GLY A 3 11.79 16.04 21.47
N TRP A 4 10.89 16.49 22.35
CA TRP A 4 9.46 16.70 22.12
C TRP A 4 9.10 17.27 20.73
N TRP A 5 10.01 18.01 20.11
CA TRP A 5 9.82 18.72 18.86
C TRP A 5 9.77 17.77 17.66
N GLU A 6 10.47 16.62 17.72
CA GLU A 6 10.37 15.58 16.69
C GLU A 6 9.02 14.87 16.76
N GLN A 7 8.45 14.74 17.97
CA GLN A 7 7.15 14.10 18.21
C GLN A 7 5.98 15.05 17.91
N THR A 8 6.18 16.36 18.00
CA THR A 8 5.15 17.37 17.70
C THR A 8 5.21 17.90 16.27
N ARG A 9 6.14 17.42 15.44
CA ARG A 9 6.17 17.78 14.02
C ARG A 9 4.88 17.29 13.33
N PRO A 10 4.17 18.17 12.60
CA PRO A 10 2.97 17.76 11.87
C PRO A 10 3.25 16.69 10.80
N VAL A 11 4.49 16.65 10.28
CA VAL A 11 4.92 15.70 9.25
C VAL A 11 6.16 14.94 9.74
N PRO A 12 6.08 13.60 9.89
CA PRO A 12 7.23 12.77 10.23
C PRO A 12 8.35 12.87 9.19
N PRO A 13 9.64 12.81 9.59
CA PRO A 13 10.76 12.92 8.67
C PRO A 13 10.74 11.92 7.50
N LEU A 14 10.38 10.66 7.77
CA LEU A 14 10.29 9.63 6.74
C LEU A 14 9.20 9.97 5.69
N LYS A 15 8.06 10.51 6.12
CA LYS A 15 6.99 10.98 5.23
C LYS A 15 7.42 12.17 4.39
N ALA A 16 8.12 13.14 5.00
CA ALA A 16 8.67 14.29 4.26
C ALA A 16 9.67 13.84 3.18
N ALA A 17 10.54 12.89 3.51
CA ALA A 17 11.50 12.31 2.55
C ALA A 17 10.81 11.55 1.41
N ALA A 18 9.79 10.75 1.72
CA ALA A 18 9.01 10.02 0.72
C ALA A 18 8.30 10.96 -0.25
N LEU A 19 7.69 12.05 0.24
CA LEU A 19 7.05 13.07 -0.58
C LEU A 19 8.05 13.79 -1.49
N ALA A 20 9.19 14.24 -0.93
CA ALA A 20 10.23 14.91 -1.70
C ALA A 20 10.78 14.02 -2.84
N ARG A 21 11.00 12.73 -2.56
CA ARG A 21 11.41 11.74 -3.56
C ARG A 21 10.36 11.62 -4.68
N ARG A 22 9.08 11.46 -4.34
CA ARG A 22 8.01 11.39 -5.35
C ARG A 22 7.91 12.65 -6.20
N TRP A 23 8.04 13.83 -5.61
CA TRP A 23 8.06 15.08 -6.37
C TRP A 23 9.21 15.12 -7.39
N ALA A 24 10.40 14.68 -6.99
CA ALA A 24 11.58 14.63 -7.85
C ALA A 24 11.49 13.59 -8.98
N GLU A 25 10.64 12.57 -8.84
CA GLU A 25 10.39 11.56 -9.88
C GLU A 25 9.31 11.98 -10.88
N LEU A 26 8.50 13.01 -10.57
CA LEU A 26 7.48 13.48 -11.51
C LEU A 26 8.13 14.09 -12.77
N PRO A 27 7.52 13.89 -13.96
CA PRO A 27 7.88 14.64 -15.16
C PRO A 27 7.82 16.15 -14.89
N GLU A 28 8.71 16.93 -15.53
CA GLU A 28 8.76 18.40 -15.33
C GLU A 28 7.40 19.06 -15.62
N SER A 29 6.71 18.63 -16.67
CA SER A 29 5.36 19.10 -17.04
C SER A 29 4.30 18.85 -15.97
N ALA A 30 4.52 17.90 -15.06
CA ALA A 30 3.62 17.58 -13.96
C ALA A 30 3.97 18.30 -12.65
N ARG A 31 5.07 19.06 -12.58
CA ARG A 31 5.52 19.80 -11.38
C ARG A 31 4.90 21.20 -11.28
N THR A 32 3.60 21.30 -11.47
CA THR A 32 2.87 22.58 -11.40
C THR A 32 2.48 22.94 -9.96
N PRO A 33 2.07 24.18 -9.67
CA PRO A 33 1.55 24.56 -8.35
C PRO A 33 0.33 23.74 -7.90
N GLU A 34 -0.49 23.25 -8.82
CA GLU A 34 -1.74 22.50 -8.57
C GLU A 34 -1.50 20.99 -8.35
N GLN A 35 -0.27 20.52 -8.52
CA GLN A 35 0.07 19.11 -8.35
C GLN A 35 -0.01 18.67 -6.88
N LEU A 36 -0.71 17.56 -6.63
CA LEU A 36 -0.85 16.97 -5.30
C LEU A 36 0.19 15.88 -5.02
N VAL A 37 0.53 15.06 -6.03
CA VAL A 37 1.48 13.96 -5.88
C VAL A 37 2.87 14.49 -5.50
N GLY A 38 3.47 13.91 -4.47
CA GLY A 38 4.78 14.36 -3.95
C GLY A 38 4.72 15.64 -3.10
N ARG A 39 3.55 16.28 -2.96
CA ARG A 39 3.32 17.39 -2.03
C ARG A 39 2.45 17.00 -0.85
N HIS A 40 1.46 16.16 -1.10
CA HIS A 40 0.57 15.60 -0.09
C HIS A 40 0.47 14.08 -0.24
N ALA A 41 0.29 13.38 0.88
CA ALA A 41 0.01 11.95 0.90
C ALA A 41 -1.49 11.73 1.03
N VAL A 42 -2.24 12.12 0.00
CA VAL A 42 -3.68 11.93 -0.09
C VAL A 42 -3.94 10.62 -0.84
N GLY A 43 -4.34 9.58 -0.11
CA GLY A 43 -4.61 8.27 -0.70
C GLY A 43 -4.55 7.14 0.31
N CYS A 44 -5.10 6.00 -0.10
CA CYS A 44 -4.92 4.71 0.53
C CYS A 44 -4.06 3.83 -0.37
N GLU A 45 -3.22 3.01 0.23
CA GLU A 45 -2.52 1.94 -0.47
C GLU A 45 -3.31 0.64 -0.38
N GLY A 46 -3.05 -0.27 -1.31
CA GLY A 46 -3.64 -1.60 -1.31
C GLY A 46 -2.55 -2.66 -1.30
N THR A 47 -2.77 -3.74 -0.55
CA THR A 47 -1.93 -4.93 -0.65
C THR A 47 -2.18 -5.65 -1.98
N HIS A 48 -1.13 -6.07 -2.67
CA HIS A 48 -1.27 -6.77 -3.95
C HIS A 48 -0.97 -8.26 -3.80
N GLY A 49 -1.85 -9.11 -4.34
CA GLY A 49 -1.59 -10.55 -4.43
C GLY A 49 -1.64 -11.32 -3.12
N VAL A 50 -2.11 -10.72 -2.02
CA VAL A 50 -2.22 -11.41 -0.71
C VAL A 50 -3.45 -12.33 -0.67
N PHE A 51 -4.60 -11.84 -1.17
CA PHE A 51 -5.87 -12.57 -1.13
C PHE A 51 -6.51 -12.79 -2.53
N PRO A 52 -5.82 -13.31 -3.55
CA PRO A 52 -6.29 -13.22 -4.94
C PRO A 52 -7.33 -14.30 -5.33
N ARG A 53 -7.85 -15.11 -4.40
CA ARG A 53 -8.86 -16.13 -4.73
C ARG A 53 -10.13 -15.45 -5.25
N CYS A 54 -10.60 -15.84 -6.43
CA CYS A 54 -11.76 -15.23 -7.06
C CYS A 54 -12.39 -16.18 -8.07
N ASN A 55 -13.73 -16.19 -8.15
CA ASN A 55 -14.51 -16.96 -9.12
C ASN A 55 -15.42 -16.05 -9.99
N LEU A 56 -15.21 -14.74 -9.95
CA LEU A 56 -15.96 -13.76 -10.74
C LEU A 56 -15.31 -13.48 -12.10
N THR A 57 -16.10 -13.01 -13.05
CA THR A 57 -15.69 -12.70 -14.45
C THR A 57 -15.67 -11.20 -14.73
N CYS A 58 -15.27 -10.40 -13.75
CA CYS A 58 -15.23 -8.94 -13.87
C CYS A 58 -14.22 -8.49 -14.94
N SER A 59 -14.70 -7.93 -16.05
CA SER A 59 -13.86 -7.44 -17.15
C SER A 59 -12.79 -6.41 -16.76
N PRO A 60 -12.98 -5.47 -15.82
CA PRO A 60 -11.95 -4.50 -15.45
C PRO A 60 -11.02 -5.00 -14.33
N CYS A 61 -11.10 -6.28 -13.94
CA CYS A 61 -10.40 -6.76 -12.75
C CYS A 61 -8.94 -7.09 -13.05
N TYR A 62 -8.02 -6.38 -12.38
CA TYR A 62 -6.58 -6.65 -12.45
C TYR A 62 -6.19 -8.01 -11.84
N HIS A 63 -7.05 -8.62 -11.01
CA HIS A 63 -6.80 -9.96 -10.47
C HIS A 63 -7.02 -11.08 -11.49
N SER A 64 -7.84 -10.88 -12.52
CA SER A 64 -8.36 -11.99 -13.35
C SER A 64 -7.30 -12.91 -13.97
N MET A 65 -6.14 -12.38 -14.35
CA MET A 65 -5.05 -13.16 -14.96
C MET A 65 -4.30 -14.05 -13.96
N ASP A 66 -4.14 -13.59 -12.71
CA ASP A 66 -3.29 -14.24 -11.71
C ASP A 66 -4.07 -14.77 -10.51
N ALA A 67 -5.38 -14.50 -10.48
CA ALA A 67 -6.31 -15.06 -9.53
C ALA A 67 -6.14 -16.57 -9.49
N ASN A 68 -6.15 -17.12 -8.28
CA ASN A 68 -6.03 -18.55 -8.00
C ASN A 68 -4.67 -19.21 -8.31
N LYS A 69 -3.68 -18.47 -8.85
CA LYS A 69 -2.32 -19.00 -9.09
C LYS A 69 -1.35 -18.75 -7.93
N VAL A 70 -1.68 -17.82 -7.05
CA VAL A 70 -0.88 -17.50 -5.85
C VAL A 70 -1.24 -18.46 -4.72
N ARG A 71 -0.22 -18.89 -3.96
CA ARG A 71 -0.39 -19.67 -2.73
C ARG A 71 -1.15 -18.81 -1.72
N VAL A 72 -2.15 -19.36 -1.04
CA VAL A 72 -2.88 -18.65 0.01
C VAL A 72 -3.12 -19.61 1.16
N ASP A 73 -2.32 -19.44 2.21
CA ASP A 73 -2.42 -20.07 3.52
C ASP A 73 -1.97 -19.06 4.57
N GLY A 74 -2.41 -19.19 5.82
CA GLY A 74 -2.19 -18.17 6.86
C GLY A 74 -0.73 -17.75 7.00
N ALA A 75 0.20 -18.71 7.01
CA ALA A 75 1.64 -18.41 7.10
C ALA A 75 2.18 -17.68 5.87
N HIS A 76 1.68 -17.97 4.68
CA HIS A 76 1.99 -17.19 3.49
C HIS A 76 1.43 -15.76 3.61
N THR A 77 0.14 -15.65 3.89
CA THR A 77 -0.60 -14.40 3.97
C THR A 77 0.06 -13.41 4.92
N VAL A 78 0.32 -13.81 6.17
CA VAL A 78 0.89 -12.92 7.20
C VAL A 78 2.25 -12.37 6.73
N ARG A 79 3.13 -13.26 6.25
CA ARG A 79 4.43 -12.86 5.71
C ARG A 79 4.34 -11.87 4.56
N GLU A 80 3.39 -12.05 3.64
CA GLU A 80 3.23 -11.13 2.50
C GLU A 80 2.62 -9.79 2.93
N VAL A 81 1.70 -9.79 3.91
CA VAL A 81 1.20 -8.54 4.51
C VAL A 81 2.33 -7.78 5.19
N GLU A 82 3.14 -8.44 6.02
CA GLU A 82 4.29 -7.82 6.70
C GLU A 82 5.27 -7.19 5.71
N GLN A 83 5.69 -7.96 4.69
CA GLN A 83 6.60 -7.46 3.65
C GLN A 83 6.03 -6.23 2.92
N GLN A 84 4.72 -6.22 2.64
CA GLN A 84 4.09 -5.08 1.99
C GLN A 84 3.93 -3.90 2.94
N MET A 85 3.63 -4.09 4.23
CA MET A 85 3.57 -2.99 5.19
C MET A 85 4.94 -2.32 5.34
N ASP A 86 6.02 -3.10 5.42
CA ASP A 86 7.39 -2.60 5.46
C ASP A 86 7.73 -1.78 4.20
N PHE A 87 7.35 -2.30 3.03
CA PHE A 87 7.53 -1.59 1.76
C PHE A 87 6.73 -0.28 1.73
N LEU A 88 5.46 -0.31 2.13
CA LEU A 88 4.58 0.85 2.11
C LEU A 88 5.04 1.94 3.07
N GLU A 89 5.56 1.59 4.25
CA GLU A 89 6.16 2.56 5.17
C GLU A 89 7.37 3.26 4.53
N GLN A 90 8.24 2.51 3.85
CA GLN A 90 9.40 3.09 3.14
C GLN A 90 8.97 3.95 1.93
N ALA A 91 7.92 3.53 1.23
CA ALA A 91 7.44 4.16 0.01
C ALA A 91 6.62 5.42 0.29
N ARG A 92 5.80 5.43 1.35
CA ARG A 92 4.79 6.46 1.64
C ARG A 92 5.04 7.22 2.96
N GLY A 93 5.89 6.68 3.82
CA GLY A 93 6.07 7.15 5.18
C GLY A 93 5.01 6.62 6.15
N PRO A 94 5.18 6.88 7.45
CA PRO A 94 4.28 6.39 8.48
C PRO A 94 2.91 7.07 8.43
N TYR A 95 1.92 6.45 9.07
CA TYR A 95 0.55 6.95 9.23
C TYR A 95 -0.19 7.19 7.91
N ALA A 96 0.08 6.35 6.90
CA ALA A 96 -0.74 6.23 5.71
C ALA A 96 -1.87 5.21 5.94
N HIS A 97 -2.93 5.27 5.13
CA HIS A 97 -3.96 4.25 5.15
C HIS A 97 -3.55 3.11 4.21
N ALA A 98 -3.70 1.87 4.68
CA ALA A 98 -3.48 0.68 3.87
C ALA A 98 -4.72 -0.22 3.94
N GLN A 99 -5.12 -0.75 2.80
CA GLN A 99 -6.24 -1.66 2.64
C GLN A 99 -5.71 -3.06 2.37
N LEU A 100 -6.22 -4.03 3.12
CA LEU A 100 -6.11 -5.43 2.76
C LEU A 100 -7.11 -5.68 1.63
N ILE A 101 -6.62 -5.96 0.42
CA ILE A 101 -7.48 -6.12 -0.77
C ILE A 101 -7.26 -7.49 -1.41
N GLY A 102 -8.29 -7.98 -2.06
CA GLY A 102 -8.34 -9.34 -2.58
C GLY A 102 -9.46 -9.56 -3.58
N GLY A 103 -9.61 -10.82 -3.97
CA GLY A 103 -10.76 -11.30 -4.72
C GLY A 103 -11.97 -11.57 -3.82
N GLU A 104 -12.68 -12.67 -4.09
CA GLU A 104 -13.87 -13.06 -3.35
C GLU A 104 -13.49 -13.72 -2.02
N VAL A 105 -13.67 -12.97 -0.92
CA VAL A 105 -13.23 -13.36 0.43
C VAL A 105 -13.88 -14.65 0.92
N SER A 106 -15.11 -14.96 0.46
CA SER A 106 -15.80 -16.20 0.84
C SER A 106 -15.13 -17.48 0.33
N LEU A 107 -14.15 -17.36 -0.58
CA LEU A 107 -13.36 -18.50 -1.06
C LEU A 107 -12.15 -18.82 -0.16
N LEU A 108 -11.92 -18.04 0.89
CA LEU A 108 -10.83 -18.23 1.84
C LEU A 108 -11.34 -18.83 3.16
N ASP A 109 -10.65 -19.85 3.64
CA ASP A 109 -10.83 -20.31 5.01
C ASP A 109 -10.44 -19.18 5.99
N PRO A 110 -11.13 -19.00 7.13
CA PRO A 110 -10.74 -18.04 8.17
C PRO A 110 -9.25 -18.09 8.51
N ASP A 111 -8.66 -19.29 8.66
CA ASP A 111 -7.26 -19.45 9.02
C ASP A 111 -6.29 -19.07 7.88
N ALA A 112 -6.80 -18.88 6.66
CA ALA A 112 -6.01 -18.37 5.55
C ALA A 112 -5.81 -16.85 5.59
N HIS A 113 -6.53 -16.14 6.47
CA HIS A 113 -6.53 -14.67 6.56
C HIS A 113 -6.66 -14.10 7.98
N ALA A 114 -6.48 -14.92 9.02
CA ALA A 114 -6.50 -14.53 10.43
C ALA A 114 -5.13 -14.70 11.09
#